data_AF-A0A1G7MWJ0-F1
#
_entry.id   AF-A0A1G7MWJ0-F1
#
_cell.length_a   1.000
_cell.length_b   1.000
_cell.length_c   1.000
_cell.angle_alpha   90.00
_cell.angle_beta   90.00
_cell.angle_gamma   90.00
#
_symmetry.space_group_name_H-M   'P 1'
#
loop_
_entity.id
_entity.type
_entity.pdbx_description
1 polymer ?
#
loop_
_entity_poly.entity_id
_entity_poly.type
_entity_poly.pdbx_seq_one_letter_code
_entity_poly.pdbx_strand_id
1 'polypeptide(L)'
;AFGAASEVQPKFTSHSDPASQWTAARKGPAFFSYSDNNLIDMDHGVIVDVEATRSIRQAEVGSTRTMLDRVKARFDLHPERLIADTACGTGPMLGWQVERKTAPHIPVFDKSERTDGTWSRADFGWDAENDQYICPEGQALKQFRRNYSDPNREPTGQGRAKYRALRLTCQACPSKARCCPNMDFRSITREEHEDARQVARDIAKTDQYVISMKLRKKVEMLFAHLKRILGLNRLRLRGPCGANDEFLLATTAQNLRKLAKVLPASQQPRKA
;
A
#
# COMPACT_ATOMS: atom_id res chain seq x y z
N ALA A 1 3.76 -3.33 -15.86
CA ALA A 1 4.26 -4.45 -15.03
C ALA A 1 5.71 -4.84 -15.34
N PHE A 2 6.09 -5.01 -16.61
CA PHE A 2 7.43 -5.44 -17.02
C PHE A 2 8.16 -4.33 -17.78
N GLY A 3 9.45 -4.09 -17.50
CA GLY A 3 10.25 -3.04 -18.14
C GLY A 3 9.93 -1.61 -17.68
N ALA A 4 8.68 -1.19 -17.74
CA ALA A 4 8.23 0.16 -17.35
C ALA A 4 8.23 0.42 -15.82
N ALA A 5 8.46 -0.61 -15.00
CA ALA A 5 8.38 -0.49 -13.55
C ALA A 5 9.65 0.10 -12.90
N SER A 6 10.79 0.07 -13.60
CA SER A 6 12.05 0.64 -13.14
C SER A 6 13.04 0.77 -14.30
N GLU A 7 13.65 1.93 -14.45
CA GLU A 7 14.75 2.17 -15.41
C GLU A 7 16.10 1.60 -14.91
N VAL A 8 16.16 1.20 -13.64
CA VAL A 8 17.38 0.65 -13.02
C VAL A 8 17.71 -0.72 -13.61
N GLN A 9 18.93 -0.86 -14.13
CA GLN A 9 19.45 -2.13 -14.62
C GLN A 9 19.56 -3.17 -13.49
N PRO A 10 19.03 -4.39 -13.67
CA PRO A 10 19.14 -5.45 -12.67
C PRO A 10 20.60 -5.83 -12.43
N LYS A 11 20.95 -6.10 -11.15
CA LYS A 11 22.29 -6.58 -10.78
C LYS A 11 22.63 -7.92 -11.45
N PHE A 12 21.64 -8.78 -11.57
CA PHE A 12 21.75 -10.09 -12.21
C PHE A 12 20.55 -10.31 -13.12
N THR A 13 20.81 -10.87 -14.29
CA THR A 13 19.80 -11.20 -15.30
C THR A 13 19.89 -12.70 -15.57
N SER A 14 18.76 -13.38 -15.61
CA SER A 14 18.74 -14.82 -15.93
C SER A 14 19.06 -15.02 -17.40
N HIS A 15 19.94 -15.97 -17.70
CA HIS A 15 20.25 -16.38 -19.07
C HIS A 15 19.04 -17.03 -19.77
N SER A 16 18.20 -17.75 -19.02
CA SER A 16 17.05 -18.48 -19.57
C SER A 16 15.73 -17.70 -19.51
N ASP A 17 15.66 -16.66 -18.68
CA ASP A 17 14.49 -15.77 -18.58
C ASP A 17 14.87 -14.33 -18.18
N PRO A 18 15.36 -13.50 -19.12
CA PRO A 18 15.84 -12.15 -18.81
C PRO A 18 14.80 -11.21 -18.17
N ALA A 19 13.51 -11.51 -18.34
CA ALA A 19 12.43 -10.71 -17.78
C ALA A 19 12.18 -11.02 -16.29
N SER A 20 12.61 -12.17 -15.79
CA SER A 20 12.50 -12.55 -14.37
C SER A 20 13.37 -11.67 -13.46
N GLN A 21 12.96 -11.50 -12.21
CA GLN A 21 13.65 -10.65 -11.24
C GLN A 21 14.48 -11.49 -10.26
N TRP A 22 15.78 -11.17 -10.16
CA TRP A 22 16.62 -11.65 -9.07
C TRP A 22 16.18 -11.03 -7.74
N THR A 23 15.78 -11.85 -6.77
CA THR A 23 15.27 -11.38 -5.47
C THR A 23 15.65 -12.32 -4.32
N ALA A 24 15.83 -11.75 -3.14
CA ALA A 24 16.06 -12.46 -1.87
C ALA A 24 14.93 -12.19 -0.85
N ALA A 25 13.73 -11.81 -1.31
CA ALA A 25 12.62 -11.38 -0.44
C ALA A 25 12.21 -12.42 0.62
N ARG A 26 12.53 -13.70 0.43
CA ARG A 26 12.24 -14.79 1.38
C ARG A 26 13.32 -14.99 2.47
N LYS A 27 14.26 -14.05 2.65
CA LYS A 27 15.35 -14.14 3.66
C LYS A 27 16.15 -15.45 3.54
N GLY A 28 16.37 -15.90 2.31
CA GLY A 28 17.14 -17.09 1.97
C GLY A 28 17.98 -16.85 0.71
N PRO A 29 18.49 -17.91 0.05
CA PRO A 29 19.23 -17.77 -1.21
C PRO A 29 18.41 -17.00 -2.22
N ALA A 30 19.06 -16.07 -2.93
CA ALA A 30 18.39 -15.31 -3.96
C ALA A 30 18.06 -16.20 -5.17
N PHE A 31 16.95 -15.89 -5.83
CA PHE A 31 16.45 -16.64 -6.98
C PHE A 31 15.73 -15.71 -7.96
N PHE A 32 15.56 -16.20 -9.20
CA PHE A 32 14.80 -15.52 -10.23
C PHE A 32 13.31 -15.82 -10.10
N SER A 33 12.47 -14.79 -10.14
CA SER A 33 11.02 -14.96 -9.95
C SER A 33 10.19 -13.88 -10.65
N TYR A 34 8.90 -14.18 -10.70
CA TYR A 34 7.82 -13.23 -10.95
C TYR A 34 6.92 -13.18 -9.72
N SER A 35 6.22 -12.06 -9.55
CA SER A 35 5.21 -11.88 -8.51
C SER A 35 3.82 -12.09 -9.10
N ASP A 36 3.03 -12.89 -8.40
CA ASP A 36 1.61 -13.13 -8.68
C ASP A 36 0.79 -12.16 -7.83
N ASN A 37 0.13 -11.19 -8.47
CA ASN A 37 -0.73 -10.23 -7.79
C ASN A 37 -2.19 -10.60 -8.06
N ASN A 38 -2.92 -10.92 -7.00
CA ASN A 38 -4.33 -11.29 -7.09
C ASN A 38 -5.21 -10.20 -6.49
N LEU A 39 -6.22 -9.76 -7.24
CA LEU A 39 -7.31 -8.95 -6.73
C LEU A 39 -8.48 -9.86 -6.41
N ILE A 40 -8.97 -9.81 -5.17
CA ILE A 40 -10.00 -10.73 -4.69
C ILE A 40 -11.21 -9.99 -4.14
N ASP A 41 -12.39 -10.53 -4.42
CA ASP A 41 -13.61 -10.20 -3.68
C ASP A 41 -13.47 -10.74 -2.25
N MET A 42 -13.80 -9.90 -1.26
CA MET A 42 -13.67 -10.27 0.14
C MET A 42 -14.85 -11.06 0.68
N ASP A 43 -16.01 -11.04 0.03
CA ASP A 43 -17.18 -11.75 0.52
C ASP A 43 -17.01 -13.25 0.27
N HIS A 44 -16.72 -13.64 -0.97
CA HIS A 44 -16.61 -15.03 -1.41
C HIS A 44 -15.16 -15.49 -1.60
N GLY A 45 -14.19 -14.57 -1.53
CA GLY A 45 -12.78 -14.89 -1.77
C GLY A 45 -12.53 -15.33 -3.22
N VAL A 46 -13.31 -14.81 -4.17
CA VAL A 46 -13.16 -15.08 -5.61
C VAL A 46 -12.10 -14.16 -6.17
N ILE A 47 -11.22 -14.68 -7.02
CA ILE A 47 -10.21 -13.87 -7.72
C ILE A 47 -10.92 -13.17 -8.87
N VAL A 48 -10.98 -11.84 -8.85
CA VAL A 48 -11.63 -11.03 -9.89
C VAL A 48 -10.64 -10.52 -10.93
N ASP A 49 -9.35 -10.48 -10.58
CA ASP A 49 -8.28 -10.16 -11.50
C ASP A 49 -6.94 -10.72 -11.02
N VAL A 50 -6.02 -10.89 -11.96
CA VAL A 50 -4.64 -11.31 -11.72
C VAL A 50 -3.68 -10.56 -12.63
N GLU A 51 -2.52 -10.19 -12.12
CA GLU A 51 -1.45 -9.56 -12.90
C GLU A 51 -0.10 -10.14 -12.50
N ALA A 52 0.57 -10.80 -13.45
CA ALA A 52 1.98 -11.14 -13.29
C ALA A 52 2.84 -9.88 -13.33
N THR A 53 3.82 -9.75 -12.43
CA THR A 53 4.79 -8.65 -12.47
C THR A 53 6.22 -9.12 -12.26
N ARG A 54 7.19 -8.27 -12.60
CA ARG A 54 8.52 -8.39 -12.00
C ARG A 54 8.40 -8.30 -10.47
N SER A 55 9.21 -9.07 -9.75
CA SER A 55 9.22 -9.11 -8.28
C SER A 55 9.93 -7.91 -7.67
N ILE A 56 9.44 -6.71 -7.98
CA ILE A 56 9.88 -5.43 -7.43
C ILE A 56 8.66 -4.65 -6.93
N ARG A 57 8.82 -3.93 -5.82
CA ARG A 57 7.73 -3.21 -5.16
C ARG A 57 6.98 -2.26 -6.10
N GLN A 58 7.69 -1.53 -6.96
CA GLN A 58 7.08 -0.58 -7.90
C GLN A 58 6.10 -1.27 -8.86
N ALA A 59 6.46 -2.46 -9.34
CA ALA A 59 5.61 -3.22 -10.25
C ALA A 59 4.38 -3.81 -9.53
N GLU A 60 4.56 -4.33 -8.32
CA GLU A 60 3.50 -4.92 -7.48
C GLU A 60 2.49 -3.87 -6.99
N VAL A 61 2.97 -2.70 -6.54
CA VAL A 61 2.08 -1.60 -6.16
C VAL A 61 1.38 -1.03 -7.41
N GLY A 62 2.10 -0.93 -8.52
CA GLY A 62 1.54 -0.49 -9.79
C GLY A 62 0.44 -1.42 -10.34
N SER A 63 0.60 -2.74 -10.22
CA SER A 63 -0.40 -3.71 -10.69
C SER A 63 -1.71 -3.61 -9.94
N THR A 64 -1.70 -3.20 -8.68
CA THR A 64 -2.94 -2.95 -7.91
C THR A 64 -3.81 -1.90 -8.61
N ARG A 65 -3.21 -0.81 -9.11
CA ARG A 65 -3.93 0.21 -9.88
C ARG A 65 -4.47 -0.35 -11.19
N THR A 66 -3.62 -1.04 -11.94
CA THR A 66 -3.98 -1.68 -13.21
C THR A 66 -5.17 -2.63 -13.06
N MET A 67 -5.13 -3.51 -12.05
CA MET A 67 -6.21 -4.47 -11.79
C MET A 67 -7.50 -3.75 -11.40
N LEU A 68 -7.45 -2.73 -10.54
CA LEU A 68 -8.63 -1.96 -10.15
C LEU A 68 -9.27 -1.21 -11.32
N ASP A 69 -8.49 -0.66 -12.23
CA ASP A 69 -9.01 -0.01 -13.43
C ASP A 69 -9.59 -1.03 -14.42
N ARG A 70 -8.95 -2.18 -14.55
CA ARG A 70 -9.40 -3.27 -15.41
C ARG A 70 -10.71 -3.90 -14.93
N VAL A 71 -10.88 -4.16 -13.63
CA VAL A 71 -12.15 -4.68 -13.11
C VAL A 71 -13.28 -3.66 -13.17
N LYS A 72 -12.97 -2.37 -12.98
CA LYS A 72 -13.96 -1.30 -13.21
C LYS A 72 -14.40 -1.29 -14.67
N ALA A 73 -13.46 -1.33 -15.61
CA ALA A 73 -13.78 -1.29 -17.04
C ALA A 73 -14.54 -2.54 -17.52
N ARG A 74 -14.23 -3.73 -16.97
CA ARG A 74 -14.81 -5.00 -17.45
C ARG A 74 -16.10 -5.40 -16.74
N PHE A 75 -16.24 -5.05 -15.46
CA PHE A 75 -17.29 -5.57 -14.59
C PHE A 75 -18.05 -4.46 -13.83
N ASP A 76 -17.69 -3.20 -14.04
CA ASP A 76 -18.20 -2.05 -13.28
C ASP A 76 -18.04 -2.20 -11.75
N LEU A 77 -17.00 -2.91 -11.33
CA LEU A 77 -16.71 -3.11 -9.91
C LEU A 77 -15.91 -1.93 -9.36
N HIS A 78 -16.49 -1.27 -8.35
CA HIS A 78 -15.84 -0.21 -7.60
C HIS A 78 -15.84 -0.55 -6.10
N PRO A 79 -14.67 -0.91 -5.52
CA PRO A 79 -14.62 -1.32 -4.13
C PRO A 79 -14.79 -0.12 -3.19
N GLU A 80 -15.64 -0.30 -2.17
CA GLU A 80 -15.77 0.64 -1.05
C GLU A 80 -14.47 0.77 -0.25
N ARG A 81 -13.71 -0.34 -0.17
CA ARG A 81 -12.44 -0.41 0.55
C ARG A 81 -11.45 -1.35 -0.12
N LEU A 82 -10.18 -1.00 -0.05
CA LEU A 82 -9.08 -1.85 -0.49
C LEU A 82 -8.28 -2.35 0.71
N ILE A 83 -8.07 -3.65 0.79
CA ILE A 83 -7.25 -4.29 1.82
C ILE A 83 -5.97 -4.79 1.16
N ALA A 84 -4.82 -4.28 1.60
CA ALA A 84 -3.52 -4.66 1.06
C ALA A 84 -2.44 -4.68 2.14
N ASP A 85 -1.25 -5.14 1.79
CA ASP A 85 -0.09 -5.10 2.68
C ASP A 85 0.54 -3.70 2.75
N THR A 86 1.51 -3.54 3.66
CA THR A 86 2.22 -2.29 3.87
C THR A 86 2.97 -1.80 2.62
N ALA A 87 3.31 -2.66 1.65
CA ALA A 87 3.99 -2.21 0.43
C ALA A 87 3.08 -1.30 -0.40
N CYS A 88 1.76 -1.51 -0.35
CA CYS A 88 0.76 -0.63 -0.97
C CYS A 88 0.47 0.65 -0.15
N GLY A 89 1.01 0.78 1.07
CA GLY A 89 0.76 1.90 1.99
C GLY A 89 1.53 3.19 1.69
N THR A 90 2.02 3.38 0.47
CA THR A 90 2.78 4.59 0.09
C THR A 90 1.85 5.80 -0.11
N GLY A 91 2.35 7.00 0.18
CA GLY A 91 1.58 8.24 0.02
C GLY A 91 0.82 8.35 -1.32
N PRO A 92 1.49 8.23 -2.48
CA PRO A 92 0.81 8.30 -3.78
C PRO A 92 -0.27 7.25 -4.00
N MET A 93 -0.08 6.03 -3.47
CA MET A 93 -1.07 4.95 -3.59
C MET A 93 -2.29 5.20 -2.70
N LEU A 94 -2.09 5.77 -1.50
CA LEU A 94 -3.17 6.16 -0.60
C LEU A 94 -3.94 7.37 -1.16
N GLY A 95 -3.23 8.39 -1.67
CA GLY A 95 -3.83 9.57 -2.32
C GLY A 95 -4.79 9.18 -3.44
N TRP A 96 -4.31 8.33 -4.35
CA TRP A 96 -5.12 7.83 -5.45
C TRP A 96 -6.32 6.99 -5.03
N GLN A 97 -6.25 6.26 -3.90
CA GLN A 97 -7.42 5.55 -3.36
C GLN A 97 -8.47 6.53 -2.81
N VAL A 98 -8.03 7.51 -2.03
CA VAL A 98 -8.90 8.52 -1.41
C VAL A 98 -9.59 9.37 -2.49
N GLU A 99 -8.87 9.79 -3.52
CA GLU A 99 -9.43 10.51 -4.69
C GLU A 99 -10.54 9.71 -5.38
N ARG A 100 -10.40 8.38 -5.42
CA ARG A 100 -11.40 7.47 -5.98
C ARG A 100 -12.51 7.10 -5.01
N LYS A 101 -12.52 7.64 -3.78
CA LYS A 101 -13.46 7.29 -2.71
C LYS A 101 -13.41 5.81 -2.27
N THR A 102 -12.27 5.16 -2.46
CA THR A 102 -12.00 3.82 -1.92
C THR A 102 -11.25 3.96 -0.60
N ALA A 103 -11.81 3.45 0.49
CA ALA A 103 -11.18 3.52 1.82
C ALA A 103 -9.90 2.65 1.87
N PRO A 104 -8.72 3.23 2.18
CA PRO A 104 -7.48 2.46 2.26
C PRO A 104 -7.36 1.71 3.58
N HIS A 105 -7.77 0.44 3.62
CA HIS A 105 -7.50 -0.46 4.75
C HIS A 105 -6.10 -1.07 4.60
N ILE A 106 -5.09 -0.19 4.64
CA ILE A 106 -3.70 -0.53 4.36
C ILE A 106 -2.82 0.08 5.45
N PRO A 107 -1.88 -0.69 6.06
CA PRO A 107 -0.90 -0.11 6.97
C PRO A 107 -0.07 0.94 6.25
N VAL A 108 0.02 2.15 6.82
CA VAL A 108 0.80 3.24 6.21
C VAL A 108 2.28 2.88 6.19
N PHE A 109 2.91 3.03 5.03
CA PHE A 109 4.35 2.95 4.89
C PHE A 109 4.96 4.25 5.39
N ASP A 110 5.21 4.31 6.70
CA ASP A 110 5.79 5.48 7.35
C ASP A 110 7.08 5.11 8.09
N LYS A 111 8.07 6.00 8.03
CA LYS A 111 9.31 5.95 8.81
C LYS A 111 9.41 7.12 9.78
N SER A 112 8.29 7.76 10.11
CA SER A 112 8.22 8.94 10.97
C SER A 112 8.17 8.63 12.47
N GLU A 113 7.98 7.36 12.84
CA GLU A 113 8.07 6.93 14.23
C GLU A 113 9.49 7.14 14.76
N ARG A 114 9.59 7.67 15.97
CA ARG A 114 10.86 7.95 16.65
C ARG A 114 10.99 7.01 17.84
N THR A 115 12.11 6.30 17.90
CA THR A 115 12.43 5.38 19.01
C THR A 115 13.29 6.02 20.08
N ASP A 116 13.66 7.31 19.91
CA ASP A 116 14.51 8.08 20.80
C ASP A 116 13.76 8.72 21.98
N GLY A 117 12.48 8.37 22.17
CA GLY A 117 11.61 8.92 23.21
C GLY A 117 11.17 10.37 22.97
N THR A 118 11.63 11.00 21.88
CA THR A 118 11.16 12.33 21.50
C THR A 118 9.80 12.24 20.83
N TRP A 119 9.02 13.32 20.92
CA TRP A 119 7.73 13.35 20.25
C TRP A 119 7.89 13.07 18.76
N SER A 120 7.01 12.24 18.22
CA SER A 120 6.87 11.94 16.81
C SER A 120 6.04 13.03 16.12
N ARG A 121 5.70 12.82 14.86
CA ARG A 121 4.74 13.68 14.16
C ARG A 121 3.32 13.48 14.67
N ALA A 122 2.95 12.28 15.10
CA ALA A 122 1.60 11.94 15.53
C ALA A 122 1.17 12.68 16.81
N ASP A 123 2.14 13.17 17.59
CA ASP A 123 1.91 14.00 18.78
C ASP A 123 1.54 15.45 18.43
N PHE A 124 1.64 15.86 17.16
CA PHE A 124 1.34 17.22 16.71
C PHE A 124 -0.02 17.25 16.02
N GLY A 125 -0.92 18.10 16.50
CA GLY A 125 -2.20 18.35 15.87
C GLY A 125 -2.02 19.02 14.51
N TRP A 126 -2.79 18.60 13.51
CA TRP A 126 -2.85 19.29 12.23
C TRP A 126 -4.06 20.22 12.22
N ASP A 127 -3.80 21.50 11.96
CA ASP A 127 -4.81 22.54 11.79
C ASP A 127 -4.86 22.90 10.30
N ALA A 128 -5.85 22.31 9.61
CA ALA A 128 -6.03 22.46 8.18
C ALA A 128 -6.50 23.87 7.80
N GLU A 129 -7.27 24.54 8.67
CA GLU A 129 -7.82 25.87 8.41
C GLU A 129 -6.70 26.93 8.36
N ASN A 130 -5.73 26.81 9.27
CA ASN A 130 -4.61 27.76 9.35
C ASN A 130 -3.32 27.26 8.67
N ASP A 131 -3.33 26.06 8.07
CA ASP A 131 -2.17 25.43 7.45
C ASP A 131 -0.95 25.43 8.40
N GLN A 132 -1.11 24.78 9.54
CA GLN A 132 -0.09 24.71 10.59
C GLN A 132 -0.17 23.41 11.39
N TYR A 133 0.94 23.05 12.05
CA TYR A 133 0.89 22.06 13.12
C TYR A 133 0.86 22.73 14.48
N ILE A 134 0.12 22.15 15.42
CA ILE A 134 0.11 22.55 16.81
C ILE A 134 0.88 21.53 17.62
N CYS A 135 1.91 21.95 18.34
CA CYS A 135 2.66 21.05 19.21
C CYS A 135 1.87 20.74 20.50
N PRO A 136 2.28 19.71 21.28
CA PRO A 136 1.64 19.40 22.56
C PRO A 136 1.61 20.55 23.57
N GLU A 137 2.50 21.53 23.43
CA GLU A 137 2.56 22.76 24.25
C GLU A 137 1.71 23.91 23.66
N GLY A 138 0.86 23.61 22.67
CA GLY A 138 -0.04 24.58 22.03
C GLY A 138 0.61 25.55 21.04
N GLN A 139 1.91 25.43 20.78
CA GLN A 139 2.64 26.36 19.90
C GLN A 139 2.50 25.96 18.42
N ALA A 140 2.23 26.95 17.58
CA ALA A 140 2.08 26.77 16.15
C ALA A 140 3.43 26.59 15.43
N LEU A 141 3.48 25.62 14.52
CA LEU A 141 4.53 25.40 13.54
C LEU A 141 4.00 25.83 12.18
N LYS A 142 4.51 26.96 11.69
CA LYS A 142 4.12 27.57 10.43
C LYS A 142 5.00 27.10 9.28
N GLN A 143 4.47 27.10 8.06
CA GLN A 143 5.21 26.72 6.85
C GLN A 143 6.41 27.66 6.63
N PHE A 144 7.60 27.07 6.56
CA PHE A 144 8.86 27.75 6.33
C PHE A 144 8.90 28.35 4.92
N ARG A 145 9.30 29.62 4.82
CA ARG A 145 9.32 30.42 3.58
C ARG A 145 7.96 30.68 2.94
N ARG A 146 6.85 30.40 3.63
CA ARG A 146 5.55 30.96 3.27
C ARG A 146 5.50 32.40 3.75
N ASN A 147 5.11 33.32 2.87
CA ASN A 147 4.79 34.67 3.28
C ASN A 147 3.36 34.70 3.81
N TYR A 148 3.19 34.77 5.13
CA TYR A 148 1.87 34.83 5.77
C TYR A 148 1.23 36.22 5.70
N SER A 149 1.96 37.25 5.23
CA SER A 149 1.40 38.59 5.05
C SER A 149 0.61 38.77 3.75
N ASP A 150 0.67 37.79 2.85
CA ASP A 150 -0.14 37.76 1.62
C ASP A 150 -1.35 36.83 1.84
N PRO A 151 -2.54 37.39 2.09
CA PRO A 151 -3.75 36.59 2.35
C PRO A 151 -4.25 35.83 1.12
N ASN A 152 -3.82 36.20 -0.10
CA ASN A 152 -4.25 35.55 -1.35
C ASN A 152 -3.36 34.35 -1.72
N ARG A 153 -2.27 34.11 -0.99
CA ARG A 153 -1.36 33.01 -1.29
C ARG A 153 -1.88 31.71 -0.69
N GLU A 154 -2.56 30.94 -1.53
CA GLU A 154 -3.04 29.60 -1.20
C GLU A 154 -1.89 28.66 -0.79
N PRO A 155 -2.13 27.73 0.14
CA PRO A 155 -1.19 26.65 0.41
C PRO A 155 -0.93 25.89 -0.88
N THR A 156 0.32 25.84 -1.33
CA THR A 156 0.71 24.90 -2.38
C THR A 156 0.59 23.49 -1.80
N GLY A 157 -0.55 22.82 -2.06
CA GLY A 157 -0.78 21.41 -1.72
C GLY A 157 0.10 20.43 -2.52
N GLN A 158 1.03 20.95 -3.32
CA GLN A 158 1.95 20.18 -4.15
C GLN A 158 3.36 20.20 -3.56
N GLY A 159 4.01 19.04 -3.57
CA GLY A 159 5.38 18.87 -3.13
C GLY A 159 5.57 18.74 -1.61
N ARG A 160 6.81 18.95 -1.16
CA ARG A 160 7.20 18.78 0.26
C ARG A 160 7.22 20.12 0.97
N ALA A 161 6.33 20.30 1.93
CA ALA A 161 6.30 21.48 2.80
C ALA A 161 7.08 21.23 4.10
N LYS A 162 7.76 22.26 4.63
CA LYS A 162 8.43 22.20 5.94
C LYS A 162 7.74 23.17 6.88
N TYR A 163 7.32 22.71 8.04
CA TYR A 163 6.71 23.51 9.10
C TYR A 163 7.69 23.65 10.25
N ARG A 164 7.84 24.85 10.80
CA ARG A 164 8.83 25.16 11.84
C ARG A 164 8.20 25.95 12.98
N ALA A 165 8.57 25.58 14.19
CA ALA A 165 8.27 26.38 15.37
C ALA A 165 9.21 27.60 15.41
N LEU A 166 8.78 28.66 16.07
CA LEU A 166 9.64 29.81 16.32
C LEU A 166 10.77 29.43 17.28
N ARG A 167 12.00 29.81 16.94
CA ARG A 167 13.20 29.47 17.73
C ARG A 167 13.10 29.95 19.18
N LEU A 168 12.71 31.20 19.38
CA LEU A 168 12.59 31.80 20.72
C LEU A 168 11.58 31.04 21.58
N THR A 169 10.44 30.67 21.00
CA THR A 169 9.41 29.85 21.67
C THR A 169 9.94 28.49 22.06
N CYS A 170 10.65 27.79 21.17
CA CYS A 170 11.23 26.48 21.49
C CYS A 170 12.36 26.56 22.54
N GLN A 171 13.15 27.63 22.55
CA GLN A 171 14.26 27.79 23.49
C GLN A 171 13.78 28.02 24.93
N ALA A 172 12.66 28.73 25.11
CA ALA A 172 12.02 28.94 26.41
C ALA A 172 11.01 27.85 26.80
N CYS A 173 10.79 26.84 25.94
CA CYS A 173 9.76 25.83 26.13
C CYS A 173 10.17 24.79 27.19
N PRO A 174 9.31 24.47 28.19
CA PRO A 174 9.62 23.47 29.22
C PRO A 174 9.85 22.07 28.64
N SER A 175 9.14 21.74 27.55
CA SER A 175 9.25 20.45 26.87
C SER A 175 10.37 20.39 25.83
N LYS A 176 11.29 21.37 25.75
CA LYS A 176 12.38 21.39 24.75
C LYS A 176 13.21 20.11 24.76
N ALA A 177 13.59 19.62 25.95
CA ALA A 177 14.40 18.42 26.12
C ALA A 177 13.72 17.15 25.56
N ARG A 178 12.39 17.07 25.65
CA ARG A 178 11.61 15.95 25.11
C ARG A 178 11.21 16.15 23.64
N CYS A 179 10.93 17.39 23.24
CA CYS A 179 10.43 17.73 21.91
C CYS A 179 11.53 17.77 20.85
N CYS A 180 12.64 18.45 21.12
CA CYS A 180 13.73 18.62 20.17
C CYS A 180 15.08 18.83 20.88
N PRO A 181 15.61 17.80 21.58
CA PRO A 181 16.81 17.93 22.43
C PRO A 181 18.04 18.42 21.68
N ASN A 182 18.24 17.94 20.45
CA ASN A 182 19.44 18.20 19.65
C ASN A 182 19.27 19.33 18.63
N MET A 183 18.17 20.08 18.67
CA MET A 183 17.85 21.12 17.69
C MET A 183 17.37 22.40 18.38
N ASP A 184 17.67 23.55 17.79
CA ASP A 184 17.21 24.86 18.28
C ASP A 184 15.69 25.03 18.24
N PHE A 185 15.03 24.36 17.31
CA PHE A 185 13.59 24.43 17.10
C PHE A 185 13.06 23.12 16.50
N ARG A 186 11.79 22.86 16.72
CA ARG A 186 11.09 21.73 16.11
C ARG A 186 10.74 22.04 14.65
N SER A 187 10.93 21.06 13.77
CA SER A 187 10.44 21.12 12.40
C SER A 187 9.78 19.81 11.97
N ILE A 188 8.73 19.92 11.15
CA ILE A 188 7.98 18.79 10.60
C ILE A 188 7.95 18.94 9.09
N THR A 189 8.28 17.87 8.36
CA THR A 189 8.09 17.82 6.92
C THR A 189 6.75 17.17 6.62
N ARG A 190 5.93 17.85 5.82
CA ARG A 190 4.67 17.34 5.30
C ARG A 190 4.88 16.98 3.83
N GLU A 191 4.58 15.73 3.48
CA GLU A 191 4.60 15.28 2.10
C GLU A 191 3.26 15.58 1.41
N GLU A 192 3.26 15.56 0.08
CA GLU A 192 2.09 15.88 -0.76
C GLU A 192 0.84 15.06 -0.40
N HIS A 193 0.97 13.74 -0.28
CA HIS A 193 -0.16 12.86 0.01
C HIS A 193 -0.34 12.54 1.50
N GLU A 194 0.03 13.49 2.35
CA GLU A 194 0.01 13.25 3.78
C GLU A 194 -1.39 13.25 4.39
N ASP A 195 -2.34 13.99 3.81
CA ASP A 195 -3.76 13.88 4.18
C ASP A 195 -4.28 12.46 3.94
N ALA A 196 -3.93 11.85 2.81
CA ALA A 196 -4.31 10.48 2.52
C ALA A 196 -3.64 9.46 3.47
N ARG A 197 -2.41 9.73 3.93
CA ARG A 197 -1.80 8.95 5.02
C ARG A 197 -2.57 9.11 6.32
N GLN A 198 -3.02 10.32 6.63
CA GLN A 198 -3.81 10.57 7.84
C GLN A 198 -5.14 9.80 7.80
N VAL A 199 -5.85 9.83 6.67
CA VAL A 199 -7.07 9.00 6.46
C VAL A 199 -6.80 7.52 6.76
N ALA A 200 -5.71 6.96 6.21
CA ALA A 200 -5.36 5.56 6.47
C ALA A 200 -5.00 5.29 7.94
N ARG A 201 -4.31 6.22 8.63
CA ARG A 201 -4.03 6.11 10.07
C ARG A 201 -5.31 6.16 10.92
N ASP A 202 -6.28 6.97 10.53
CA ASP A 202 -7.55 7.08 11.25
C ASP A 202 -8.44 5.85 11.01
N ILE A 203 -8.48 5.32 9.78
CA ILE A 203 -9.09 4.02 9.49
C ILE A 203 -8.43 2.92 10.35
N ALA A 204 -7.11 2.94 10.50
CA ALA A 204 -6.39 1.92 11.27
C ALA A 204 -6.79 1.84 12.76
N LYS A 205 -7.41 2.91 13.31
CA LYS A 205 -7.93 2.94 14.69
C LYS A 205 -9.33 2.34 14.83
N THR A 206 -9.99 1.97 13.73
CA THR A 206 -11.37 1.47 13.74
C THR A 206 -11.45 -0.05 13.91
N ASP A 207 -12.55 -0.54 14.48
CA ASP A 207 -12.84 -1.99 14.55
C ASP A 207 -12.98 -2.62 13.16
N GLN A 208 -13.51 -1.86 12.19
CA GLN A 208 -13.65 -2.31 10.81
C GLN A 208 -12.28 -2.62 10.19
N TYR A 209 -11.24 -1.87 10.54
CA TYR A 209 -9.87 -2.17 10.10
C TYR A 209 -9.34 -3.47 10.69
N VAL A 210 -9.60 -3.74 11.98
CA VAL A 210 -9.24 -5.02 12.61
C VAL A 210 -9.90 -6.19 11.87
N ILE A 211 -11.17 -6.04 11.48
CA ILE A 211 -11.89 -7.04 10.67
C ILE A 211 -11.24 -7.18 9.28
N SER A 212 -10.96 -6.07 8.58
CA SER A 212 -10.28 -6.09 7.28
C SER A 212 -8.94 -6.85 7.34
N MET A 213 -8.14 -6.63 8.37
CA MET A 213 -6.85 -7.31 8.54
C MET A 213 -7.00 -8.81 8.80
N LYS A 214 -8.09 -9.24 9.48
CA LYS A 214 -8.42 -10.67 9.61
C LYS A 214 -8.85 -11.25 8.26
N LEU A 215 -9.69 -10.52 7.52
CA LEU A 215 -10.18 -10.96 6.21
C LEU A 215 -9.05 -11.06 5.18
N ARG A 216 -8.00 -10.21 5.26
CA ARG A 216 -6.81 -10.25 4.38
C ARG A 216 -6.20 -11.65 4.26
N LYS A 217 -6.31 -12.49 5.31
CA LYS A 217 -5.85 -13.89 5.28
C LYS A 217 -6.50 -14.74 4.17
N LYS A 218 -7.65 -14.34 3.61
CA LYS A 218 -8.27 -15.01 2.46
C LYS A 218 -7.35 -15.05 1.24
N VAL A 219 -6.58 -13.99 0.96
CA VAL A 219 -5.61 -14.00 -0.15
C VAL A 219 -4.41 -14.90 0.14
N GLU A 220 -3.95 -14.92 1.40
CA GLU A 220 -2.87 -15.82 1.83
C GLU A 220 -3.26 -17.29 1.68
N MET A 221 -4.53 -17.63 1.94
CA MET A 221 -5.07 -18.97 1.70
C MET A 221 -5.10 -19.33 0.21
N LEU A 222 -5.36 -18.38 -0.69
CA LEU A 222 -5.28 -18.61 -2.14
C LEU A 222 -3.85 -18.91 -2.58
N PHE A 223 -2.88 -18.14 -2.09
CA PHE A 223 -1.47 -18.44 -2.34
C PHE A 223 -1.03 -19.79 -1.75
N ALA A 224 -1.56 -20.18 -0.60
CA ALA A 224 -1.31 -21.50 -0.02
C ALA A 224 -1.89 -22.62 -0.90
N HIS A 225 -3.13 -22.47 -1.38
CA HIS A 225 -3.75 -23.44 -2.30
C HIS A 225 -3.00 -23.53 -3.64
N LEU A 226 -2.55 -22.40 -4.17
CA LEU A 226 -1.77 -22.34 -5.41
C LEU A 226 -0.51 -23.21 -5.30
N LYS A 227 0.22 -23.08 -4.19
CA LYS A 227 1.48 -23.80 -3.97
C LYS A 227 1.31 -25.25 -3.54
N ARG A 228 0.38 -25.50 -2.61
CA ARG A 228 0.22 -26.82 -1.95
C ARG A 228 -0.74 -27.77 -2.67
N ILE A 229 -1.75 -27.23 -3.37
CA ILE A 229 -2.79 -28.04 -4.01
C ILE A 229 -2.59 -28.08 -5.52
N LEU A 230 -2.38 -26.92 -6.16
CA LEU A 230 -2.08 -26.87 -7.59
C LEU A 230 -0.61 -27.16 -7.91
N GLY A 231 0.26 -27.18 -6.89
CA GLY A 231 1.68 -27.48 -7.08
C GLY A 231 2.46 -26.42 -7.85
N LEU A 232 1.92 -25.21 -8.03
CA LEU A 232 2.54 -24.13 -8.81
C LEU A 232 3.68 -23.48 -8.02
N ASN A 233 4.78 -24.20 -7.88
CA ASN A 233 6.00 -23.75 -7.19
C ASN A 233 7.04 -23.19 -8.16
N ARG A 234 6.90 -23.46 -9.47
CA ARG A 234 7.77 -22.98 -10.55
C ARG A 234 6.94 -22.75 -11.79
N LEU A 235 7.32 -21.74 -12.58
CA LEU A 235 6.73 -21.46 -13.89
C LEU A 235 7.41 -22.29 -14.97
N ARG A 236 6.61 -22.83 -15.89
CA ARG A 236 7.04 -23.64 -17.03
C ARG A 236 7.36 -22.78 -18.24
N LEU A 237 6.57 -21.73 -18.45
CA LEU A 237 6.74 -20.74 -19.50
C LEU A 237 7.76 -19.68 -19.07
N ARG A 238 8.15 -18.87 -20.04
CA ARG A 238 9.20 -17.86 -19.90
C ARG A 238 8.67 -16.52 -20.36
N GLY A 239 9.24 -15.46 -19.80
CA GLY A 239 8.87 -14.09 -20.12
C GLY A 239 7.50 -13.67 -19.58
N PRO A 240 7.16 -12.38 -19.77
CA PRO A 240 5.96 -11.77 -19.21
C PRO A 240 4.65 -12.46 -19.58
N CYS A 241 4.45 -12.75 -20.88
CA CYS A 241 3.22 -13.39 -21.36
C CYS A 241 3.07 -14.79 -20.79
N GLY A 242 4.16 -15.58 -20.79
CA GLY A 242 4.15 -16.93 -20.23
C GLY A 242 3.81 -16.96 -18.74
N ALA A 243 4.40 -16.05 -17.95
CA ALA A 243 4.07 -15.92 -16.53
C ALA A 243 2.60 -15.52 -16.33
N ASN A 244 2.10 -14.59 -17.14
CA ASN A 244 0.72 -14.14 -17.05
C ASN A 244 -0.29 -15.24 -17.44
N ASP A 245 -0.01 -16.01 -18.48
CA ASP A 245 -0.86 -17.12 -18.93
C ASP A 245 -0.95 -18.22 -17.87
N GLU A 246 0.20 -18.60 -17.26
CA GLU A 246 0.21 -19.60 -16.19
C GLU A 246 -0.57 -19.14 -14.95
N PHE A 247 -0.42 -17.87 -14.53
CA PHE A 247 -1.17 -17.34 -13.41
C PHE A 247 -2.67 -17.25 -13.73
N LEU A 248 -3.05 -16.79 -14.92
CA LEU A 248 -4.45 -16.73 -15.33
C LEU A 248 -5.13 -18.10 -15.35
N LEU A 249 -4.45 -19.12 -15.87
CA LEU A 249 -4.97 -20.50 -15.85
C LEU A 249 -5.09 -21.03 -14.42
N ALA A 250 -4.09 -20.76 -13.57
CA ALA A 250 -4.11 -21.22 -12.19
C ALA A 250 -5.23 -20.55 -11.37
N THR A 251 -5.43 -19.23 -11.50
CA THR A 251 -6.52 -18.51 -10.82
C THR A 251 -7.88 -18.95 -11.33
N THR A 252 -8.01 -19.22 -12.63
CA THR A 252 -9.23 -19.83 -13.21
C THR A 252 -9.54 -21.16 -12.56
N ALA A 253 -8.56 -22.05 -12.42
CA ALA A 253 -8.74 -23.34 -11.74
C ALA A 253 -9.13 -23.17 -10.26
N GLN A 254 -8.55 -22.19 -9.56
CA GLN A 254 -8.92 -21.89 -8.17
C GLN A 254 -10.37 -21.42 -8.05
N ASN A 255 -10.82 -20.53 -8.94
CA ASN A 255 -12.19 -20.05 -8.97
C ASN A 255 -13.17 -21.17 -9.32
N LEU A 256 -12.89 -22.00 -10.32
CA LEU A 256 -13.73 -23.15 -10.68
C LEU A 256 -13.88 -24.14 -9.51
N ARG A 257 -12.80 -24.39 -8.76
CA ARG A 257 -12.84 -25.25 -7.58
C ARG A 257 -13.69 -24.65 -6.45
N LYS A 258 -13.75 -23.33 -6.33
CA LYS A 258 -14.67 -22.66 -5.39
C LYS A 258 -16.11 -22.76 -5.87
N LEU A 259 -16.35 -22.48 -7.15
CA LEU A 259 -17.68 -22.55 -7.75
C LEU A 259 -18.30 -23.95 -7.58
N ALA A 260 -17.51 -25.01 -7.81
CA ALA A 260 -17.94 -26.39 -7.62
C ALA A 260 -18.34 -26.75 -6.18
N LYS A 261 -17.95 -25.95 -5.17
CA LYS A 261 -18.39 -26.11 -3.78
C LYS A 261 -19.66 -25.34 -3.45
N VAL A 262 -19.92 -24.26 -4.18
CA VAL A 262 -21.09 -23.39 -3.98
C VAL A 262 -22.30 -23.93 -4.75
N LEU A 263 -22.06 -24.53 -5.92
CA LEU A 263 -23.07 -25.27 -6.65
C LEU A 263 -23.27 -26.62 -5.95
N PRO A 264 -24.41 -26.89 -5.27
CA PRO A 264 -24.68 -28.23 -4.78
C PRO A 264 -24.69 -29.17 -5.98
N ALA A 265 -23.88 -30.23 -5.93
CA ALA A 265 -24.05 -31.32 -6.87
C ALA A 265 -25.50 -31.80 -6.74
N SER A 266 -26.24 -31.84 -7.84
CA SER A 266 -27.54 -32.50 -7.88
C SER A 266 -27.36 -33.89 -7.29
N GLN A 267 -27.92 -34.12 -6.09
CA GLN A 267 -27.90 -35.44 -5.49
C GLN A 267 -28.67 -36.35 -6.43
N GLN A 268 -27.96 -37.17 -7.22
CA GLN A 268 -28.61 -38.28 -7.87
C GLN A 268 -29.15 -39.17 -6.75
N PRO A 269 -30.46 -39.45 -6.71
CA PRO A 269 -31.00 -40.37 -5.73
C PRO A 269 -30.21 -41.67 -5.86
N ARG A 270 -29.64 -42.13 -4.75
CA ARG A 270 -29.03 -43.46 -4.66
C ARG A 270 -30.08 -44.44 -5.18
N LYS A 271 -29.80 -45.12 -6.30
CA LYS A 271 -30.64 -46.24 -6.73
C LYS A 271 -30.61 -47.27 -5.60
N ALA A 272 -31.79 -47.55 -5.05
CA ALA A 272 -32.01 -48.61 -4.09
C ALA A 272 -31.74 -49.98 -4.72
#